data_AF-A0A3M1KP47-F1
#
_entry.id   AF-A0A3M1KP47-F1
#
_cell.length_a   1.000
_cell.length_b   1.000
_cell.length_c   1.000
_cell.angle_alpha   90.00
_cell.angle_beta   90.00
_cell.angle_gamma   90.00
#
_symmetry.space_group_name_H-M   'P 1'
#
loop_
_entity.id
_entity.type
_entity.pdbx_description
1 polymer ?
#
loop_
_entity_poly.entity_id
_entity_poly.type
_entity_poly.pdbx_seq_one_letter_code
_entity_poly.pdbx_strand_id
1 'polypeptide(L)'
;MPERELRTLVGRLREELARSEKLDEDAREQLRAIAAEIDELLEGGAEASNEEKSSQERSLVERLTEASRAFESSHPRLVEALGRIADTLAKLGI
;
A
#
# COMPACT_ATOMS: atom_id res chain seq x y z
N MET A 1 3.36 1.17 -17.61
CA MET A 1 4.27 0.59 -16.59
C MET A 1 3.66 0.81 -15.20
N PRO A 2 2.52 0.17 -14.91
CA PRO A 2 1.78 0.38 -13.66
C PRO A 2 2.60 -0.01 -12.41
N GLU A 3 3.50 -0.98 -12.53
CA GLU A 3 4.44 -1.39 -11.46
C GLU A 3 5.38 -0.25 -11.04
N ARG A 4 5.93 0.51 -12.00
CA ARG A 4 6.79 1.67 -11.70
C ARG A 4 6.03 2.80 -11.01
N GLU A 5 4.77 2.99 -11.37
CA GLU A 5 3.89 3.97 -10.74
C GLU A 5 3.60 3.56 -9.30
N LEU A 6 3.25 2.28 -9.08
CA LEU A 6 3.03 1.72 -7.75
C LEU A 6 4.25 1.89 -6.86
N ARG A 7 5.45 1.55 -7.35
CA ARG A 7 6.72 1.72 -6.61
C ARG A 7 6.99 3.19 -6.24
N THR A 8 6.62 4.12 -7.12
CA THR A 8 6.72 5.56 -6.84
C THR A 8 5.74 6.01 -5.77
N LEU A 9 4.50 5.50 -5.80
CA LEU A 9 3.47 5.79 -4.80
C LEU A 9 3.83 5.22 -3.43
N VAL A 10 4.33 3.99 -3.37
CA VAL A 10 4.84 3.35 -2.15
C VAL A 10 6.02 4.13 -1.57
N GLY A 11 6.94 4.59 -2.42
CA GLY A 11 8.04 5.47 -2.01
C GLY A 11 7.53 6.77 -1.34
N ARG A 12 6.57 7.45 -1.97
CA ARG A 12 5.93 8.64 -1.38
C ARG A 12 5.23 8.35 -0.07
N LEU A 13 4.51 7.23 0.03
CA LEU A 13 3.86 6.82 1.28
C LEU A 13 4.91 6.70 2.39
N ARG A 14 6.03 5.99 2.14
CA ARG A 14 7.12 5.85 3.11
C ARG A 14 7.73 7.18 3.55
N GLU A 15 7.90 8.13 2.62
CA GLU A 15 8.37 9.47 2.94
C GLU A 15 7.38 10.25 3.81
N GLU A 16 6.09 10.19 3.50
CA GLU A 16 5.05 10.85 4.30
C GLU A 16 4.93 10.22 5.69
N LEU A 17 5.09 8.89 5.82
CA LEU A 17 5.14 8.20 7.11
C LEU A 17 6.34 8.62 7.96
N ALA A 18 7.49 8.88 7.33
CA ALA A 18 8.70 9.36 8.00
C ALA A 18 8.59 10.83 8.42
N ARG A 19 7.83 11.64 7.69
CA ARG A 19 7.58 13.05 8.02
C ARG A 19 6.44 13.24 9.02
N SER A 20 5.51 12.30 9.11
CA SER A 20 4.36 12.42 9.99
C SER A 20 4.75 12.05 11.43
N GLU A 21 5.24 13.02 12.19
CA GLU A 21 5.57 12.87 13.63
C GLU A 21 4.33 12.52 14.49
N LYS A 22 3.13 12.87 14.02
CA LYS A 22 1.85 12.64 14.74
C LYS A 22 1.18 11.30 14.42
N LEU A 23 1.85 10.43 13.66
CA LEU A 23 1.33 9.10 13.38
C LEU A 23 1.69 8.16 14.53
N ASP A 24 0.70 7.40 15.01
CA ASP A 24 0.92 6.32 15.97
C ASP A 24 1.96 5.31 15.45
N GLU A 25 2.77 4.78 16.36
CA GLU A 25 3.86 3.86 16.00
C GLU A 25 3.30 2.57 15.38
N ASP A 26 2.24 2.00 15.96
CA ASP A 26 1.50 0.85 15.39
C ASP A 26 1.00 1.11 13.97
N ALA A 27 0.39 2.28 13.75
CA ALA A 27 -0.08 2.69 12.43
C ALA A 27 1.06 2.80 11.41
N ARG A 28 2.20 3.37 11.85
CA ARG A 28 3.40 3.50 11.02
C ARG A 28 3.95 2.13 10.64
N GLU A 29 3.98 1.19 11.59
CA GLU A 29 4.49 -0.15 11.39
C GLU A 29 3.59 -0.96 10.43
N GLN A 30 2.27 -0.89 10.61
CA GLN A 30 1.31 -1.50 9.69
C GLN A 30 1.47 -0.98 8.25
N LEU A 31 1.56 0.33 8.07
CA LEU A 31 1.73 0.92 6.74
C LEU A 31 3.08 0.59 6.12
N ARG A 32 4.14 0.41 6.93
CA ARG A 32 5.43 -0.09 6.48
C ARG A 32 5.36 -1.55 6.04
N ALA A 33 4.67 -2.41 6.79
CA ALA A 33 4.49 -3.81 6.44
C ALA A 33 3.74 -3.95 5.11
N ILE A 34 2.64 -3.22 4.93
CA ILE A 34 1.88 -3.20 3.68
C ILE A 34 2.75 -2.71 2.52
N ALA A 35 3.53 -1.64 2.72
CA ALA A 35 4.45 -1.15 1.70
C ALA A 35 5.53 -2.18 1.31
N ALA A 36 6.01 -2.98 2.27
CA ALA A 36 6.98 -4.05 2.02
C ALA A 36 6.35 -5.22 1.26
N GLU A 37 5.16 -5.66 1.66
CA GLU A 37 4.42 -6.73 0.97
C GLU A 37 4.12 -6.35 -0.51
N ILE A 38 3.82 -5.08 -0.79
CA ILE A 38 3.63 -4.59 -2.16
C ILE A 38 4.93 -4.65 -2.96
N ASP A 39 6.06 -4.24 -2.36
CA ASP A 39 7.38 -4.37 -3.01
C ASP A 39 7.71 -5.84 -3.29
N GLU A 40 7.44 -6.75 -2.34
CA GLU A 40 7.64 -8.19 -2.52
C GLU A 40 6.76 -8.77 -3.62
N LEU A 41 5.50 -8.33 -3.76
CA LEU A 41 4.63 -8.76 -4.86
C LEU A 41 5.13 -8.26 -6.23
N LEU A 42 5.64 -7.02 -6.27
CA LEU A 42 6.24 -6.43 -7.46
C LEU A 42 7.57 -7.09 -7.85
N GLU A 43 8.37 -7.54 -6.88
CA GLU A 43 9.66 -8.20 -7.11
C GLU A 43 9.53 -9.72 -7.31
N GLY A 44 8.60 -10.36 -6.62
CA GLY A 44 8.30 -11.80 -6.64
C GLY A 44 7.49 -12.27 -7.84
N GLY A 45 7.54 -11.54 -8.96
CA GLY A 45 6.71 -11.71 -10.15
C GLY A 45 6.67 -13.09 -10.81
N ALA A 46 7.43 -14.11 -10.37
CA ALA A 46 7.62 -15.35 -11.15
C ALA A 46 7.15 -16.67 -10.53
N GLU A 47 6.96 -16.82 -9.21
CA GLU A 47 6.90 -18.18 -8.61
C GLU A 47 5.65 -18.53 -7.80
N ALA A 48 4.82 -17.56 -7.40
CA ALA A 48 3.56 -17.84 -6.71
C ALA A 48 2.41 -18.05 -7.70
N SER A 49 1.61 -19.10 -7.49
CA SER A 49 0.43 -19.44 -8.29
C SER A 49 -0.51 -18.23 -8.40
N ASN A 50 -1.12 -18.04 -9.57
CA ASN A 50 -1.95 -16.87 -9.88
C ASN A 50 -3.15 -16.68 -8.91
N GLU A 51 -3.62 -17.75 -8.25
CA GLU A 51 -4.70 -17.71 -7.25
C GLU A 51 -4.26 -17.23 -5.85
N GLU A 52 -3.00 -17.50 -5.48
CA GLU A 52 -2.43 -17.08 -4.19
C GLU A 52 -2.12 -15.59 -4.20
N LYS A 53 -1.58 -15.09 -5.32
CA LYS A 53 -1.35 -13.66 -5.55
C LYS A 53 -2.65 -12.86 -5.37
N SER A 54 -3.69 -13.20 -6.13
CA SER A 54 -4.95 -12.45 -6.09
C SER A 54 -5.66 -12.45 -4.74
N SER A 55 -5.42 -13.45 -3.89
CA SER A 55 -5.96 -13.49 -2.53
C SER A 55 -5.17 -12.60 -1.58
N GLN A 56 -3.84 -12.59 -1.70
CA GLN A 56 -2.96 -11.71 -0.92
C GLN A 56 -3.19 -10.23 -1.29
N GLU A 57 -3.44 -9.95 -2.56
CA GLU A 57 -3.67 -8.61 -3.10
C GLU A 57 -5.00 -8.03 -2.64
N ARG A 58 -6.07 -8.84 -2.68
CA ARG A 58 -7.37 -8.46 -2.10
C ARG A 58 -7.23 -8.13 -0.61
N SER A 59 -6.46 -8.92 0.14
CA SER A 59 -6.17 -8.63 1.55
C SER A 59 -5.38 -7.34 1.75
N LEU A 60 -4.42 -7.02 0.87
CA LEU A 60 -3.66 -5.76 0.93
C LEU A 60 -4.55 -4.56 0.65
N VAL A 61 -5.39 -4.61 -0.40
CA VAL A 61 -6.31 -3.52 -0.74
C VAL A 61 -7.32 -3.28 0.40
N GLU A 62 -7.81 -4.34 1.04
CA GLU A 62 -8.72 -4.24 2.18
C GLU A 62 -8.05 -3.57 3.38
N ARG A 63 -6.84 -4.02 3.76
CA ARG A 63 -6.03 -3.41 4.83
C ARG A 63 -5.70 -1.95 4.55
N LEU A 64 -5.36 -1.62 3.30
CA LEU A 64 -5.05 -0.25 2.87
C LEU A 64 -6.29 0.65 2.97
N THR A 65 -7.46 0.12 2.63
CA THR A 65 -8.75 0.81 2.71
C THR A 65 -9.13 1.07 4.17
N GLU A 66 -8.93 0.09 5.05
CA GLU A 66 -9.18 0.23 6.49
C GLU A 66 -8.25 1.26 7.13
N ALA A 67 -6.96 1.21 6.80
CA ALA A 67 -5.99 2.22 7.22
C ALA A 67 -6.38 3.62 6.72
N SER A 68 -6.80 3.76 5.46
CA SER A 68 -7.29 5.04 4.91
C SER A 68 -8.44 5.61 5.74
N ARG A 69 -9.41 4.78 6.14
CA ARG A 69 -10.54 5.21 6.99
C ARG A 69 -10.08 5.69 8.36
N ALA A 70 -9.08 5.03 8.96
CA ALA A 70 -8.52 5.44 10.24
C ALA A 70 -7.82 6.81 10.17
N PHE A 71 -7.23 7.15 9.02
CA PHE A 71 -6.49 8.40 8.82
C PHE A 71 -7.27 9.51 8.11
N GLU A 72 -8.51 9.27 7.67
CA GLU A 72 -9.32 10.22 6.90
C GLU A 72 -9.48 11.58 7.59
N SER A 73 -9.64 11.58 8.92
CA SER A 73 -9.78 12.81 9.71
C SER A 73 -8.44 13.46 10.07
N SER A 74 -7.40 12.66 10.27
CA SER A 74 -6.12 13.13 10.84
C SER A 74 -5.05 13.44 9.80
N HIS A 75 -5.02 12.69 8.69
CA HIS A 75 -3.95 12.75 7.68
C HIS A 75 -4.52 12.58 6.25
N PRO A 76 -5.19 13.60 5.69
CA PRO A 76 -5.80 13.53 4.36
C PRO A 76 -4.79 13.20 3.24
N ARG A 77 -3.52 13.59 3.40
CA ARG A 77 -2.45 13.25 2.44
C ARG A 77 -2.12 11.75 2.41
N LEU A 78 -2.16 11.09 3.58
CA LEU A 78 -1.96 9.64 3.66
C LEU A 78 -3.11 8.92 2.98
N VAL A 79 -4.36 9.36 3.23
CA VAL A 79 -5.55 8.80 2.59
C VAL A 79 -5.49 8.89 1.07
N GLU A 80 -5.05 10.04 0.56
CA GLU A 80 -4.89 10.22 -0.89
C GLU A 80 -3.82 9.29 -1.48
N ALA A 81 -2.70 9.09 -0.77
CA ALA A 81 -1.64 8.18 -1.20
C ALA A 81 -2.10 6.71 -1.17
N LEU A 82 -2.75 6.29 -0.08
CA LEU A 82 -3.32 4.96 0.10
C LEU A 82 -4.36 4.66 -0.99
N GLY A 83 -5.28 5.60 -1.27
CA GLY A 83 -6.28 5.44 -2.33
C GLY A 83 -5.65 5.24 -3.72
N ARG A 84 -4.58 6.00 -4.05
CA ARG A 84 -3.87 5.83 -5.33
C ARG A 84 -3.16 4.49 -5.43
N ILE A 85 -2.58 4.00 -4.34
CA ILE A 85 -1.93 2.68 -4.29
C ILE A 85 -2.97 1.57 -4.52
N ALA A 86 -4.11 1.63 -3.84
CA ALA A 86 -5.22 0.68 -4.03
C ALA A 86 -5.75 0.69 -5.47
N ASP A 87 -5.94 1.86 -6.07
CA ASP A 87 -6.41 2.01 -7.45
C ASP A 87 -5.40 1.44 -8.47
N THR A 88 -4.11 1.64 -8.19
CA THR A 88 -3.02 1.13 -9.04
C THR A 88 -2.89 -0.39 -8.93
N LEU A 89 -3.01 -0.95 -7.72
CA LEU A 89 -3.10 -2.40 -7.49
C LEU A 89 -4.29 -3.00 -8.25
N ALA A 90 -5.48 -2.39 -8.15
CA ALA A 90 -6.67 -2.84 -8.85
C ALA A 90 -6.51 -2.80 -10.39
N LYS A 91 -5.83 -1.77 -10.93
CA LYS A 91 -5.50 -1.66 -12.37
C LYS A 91 -4.53 -2.73 -12.84
N LEU A 92 -3.68 -3.22 -11.96
CA LEU A 92 -2.71 -4.27 -12.25
C LEU A 92 -3.37 -5.64 -12.40
N GLY A 93 -4.61 -5.81 -11.89
CA GLY A 93 -5.46 -6.98 -12.17
C GLY A 93 -4.85 -8.31 -11.72
N ILE A 94 -3.88 -8.24 -10.82
CA ILE A 94 -3.34 -9.31 -10.01
C ILE A 94 -4.07 -9.27 -8.66
#